data_AF-A0A0F3QB43-F1
#
_entry.id   AF-A0A0F3QB43-F1
#
_cell.length_a   1.000
_cell.length_b   1.000
_cell.length_c   1.000
_cell.angle_alpha   90.00
_cell.angle_beta   90.00
_cell.angle_gamma   90.00
#
_symmetry.space_group_name_H-M   'P 1'
#
loop_
_entity.id
_entity.type
_entity.pdbx_description
1 polymer ?
#
loop_
_entity_poly.entity_id
_entity_poly.type
_entity_poly.pdbx_seq_one_letter_code
_entity_poly.pdbx_strand_id
1 'polypeptide(L)'
;MSDFSEKDMEALEFHSRGRPGKVALLPTKPLLTQGDLSLAYSPGVAVPCIKIASDPDLVYEYTARGNYVAVISNGTAVLGLGNIGTLAAKPVMEGKAVLFKRFADIDAVDIEVNTEDVDEFINAVKYLGHSWGVSILKIYVRPNVLL
;
A
#
# COMPACT_ATOMS: atom_id res chain seq x y z
N MET A 1 6.83 33.13 -2.19
CA MET A 1 6.13 31.94 -2.75
C MET A 1 6.85 31.64 -4.05
N SER A 2 7.51 30.49 -4.15
CA SER A 2 8.30 30.14 -5.33
C SER A 2 7.37 29.90 -6.52
N ASP A 3 7.64 30.56 -7.65
CA ASP A 3 6.93 30.31 -8.89
C ASP A 3 7.29 28.90 -9.40
N PHE A 4 6.29 28.02 -9.43
CA PHE A 4 6.41 26.68 -9.98
C PHE A 4 6.74 26.76 -11.48
N SER A 5 7.65 25.90 -11.95
CA SER A 5 7.94 25.78 -13.37
C SER A 5 6.77 25.15 -14.13
N GLU A 6 6.76 25.25 -15.46
CA GLU A 6 5.75 24.55 -16.29
C GLU A 6 5.71 23.05 -15.99
N LYS A 7 6.88 22.42 -15.79
CA LYS A 7 6.97 21.00 -15.44
C LYS A 7 6.39 20.67 -14.07
N ASP A 8 6.49 21.60 -13.11
CA ASP A 8 5.87 21.41 -11.80
C ASP A 8 4.34 21.47 -11.92
N MET A 9 3.82 22.39 -12.74
CA MET A 9 2.39 22.46 -13.03
C MET A 9 1.89 21.19 -13.75
N GLU A 10 2.66 20.66 -14.70
CA GLU A 10 2.36 19.37 -15.34
C GLU A 10 2.34 18.22 -14.31
N ALA A 11 3.27 18.22 -13.35
CA ALA A 11 3.29 17.22 -12.29
C ALA A 11 2.06 17.33 -11.37
N LEU A 12 1.63 18.54 -11.01
CA LEU A 12 0.41 18.75 -10.23
C LEU A 12 -0.83 18.29 -11.01
N GLU A 13 -0.95 18.67 -12.28
CA GLU A 13 -2.05 18.26 -13.15
C GLU A 13 -2.08 16.73 -13.34
N PHE A 14 -0.91 16.10 -13.48
CA PHE A 14 -0.82 14.64 -13.57
C PHE A 14 -1.42 13.93 -12.34
N HIS A 15 -1.28 14.50 -11.14
CA HIS A 15 -1.83 13.90 -9.91
C HIS A 15 -3.31 14.24 -9.66
N SER A 16 -3.83 15.32 -10.23
CA SER A 16 -5.19 15.81 -9.97
C SER A 16 -6.19 15.42 -11.06
N ARG A 17 -5.75 15.34 -12.33
CA ARG A 17 -6.64 15.24 -13.48
C ARG A 17 -7.35 13.89 -13.55
N GLY A 18 -8.67 13.93 -13.76
CA GLY A 18 -9.49 12.73 -13.88
C GLY A 18 -9.78 12.14 -12.50
N ARG A 19 -9.18 10.99 -12.18
CA ARG A 19 -9.24 10.40 -10.84
C ARG A 19 -7.95 10.78 -10.09
N PRO A 20 -8.02 11.54 -8.99
CA PRO A 20 -6.84 11.95 -8.24
C PRO A 20 -6.02 10.78 -7.69
N GLY A 21 -4.71 11.01 -7.56
CA GLY A 21 -3.76 10.01 -7.11
C GLY A 21 -3.33 9.05 -8.22
N LYS A 22 -2.44 8.12 -7.88
CA LYS A 22 -1.82 7.21 -8.86
C LYS A 22 -2.21 5.74 -8.67
N VAL A 23 -2.95 5.44 -7.61
CA VAL A 23 -3.34 4.07 -7.23
C VAL A 23 -4.85 3.91 -7.25
N ALA A 24 -5.32 2.72 -7.64
CA ALA A 24 -6.72 2.33 -7.56
C ALA A 24 -6.81 0.81 -7.36
N LEU A 25 -7.85 0.37 -6.65
CA LEU A 25 -8.17 -1.05 -6.52
C LEU A 25 -9.04 -1.49 -7.70
N LEU A 26 -8.68 -2.64 -8.29
CA LEU A 26 -9.45 -3.30 -9.33
C LEU A 26 -9.82 -4.71 -8.87
N PRO A 27 -11.12 -5.09 -8.87
CA PRO A 27 -11.52 -6.46 -8.54
C PRO A 27 -10.92 -7.48 -9.51
N THR A 28 -10.43 -8.60 -8.98
CA THR A 28 -9.87 -9.71 -9.77
C THR A 28 -10.89 -10.81 -10.09
N LYS A 29 -12.05 -10.79 -9.44
CA LYS A 29 -13.15 -11.74 -9.64
C LYS A 29 -14.36 -11.01 -10.23
N PRO A 30 -15.16 -11.67 -11.08
CA PRO A 30 -16.41 -11.08 -11.58
C PRO A 30 -17.34 -10.80 -10.40
N LEU A 31 -18.12 -9.72 -10.52
CA LEU A 31 -19.12 -9.28 -9.53
C LEU A 31 -20.39 -8.81 -10.25
N LEU A 32 -20.72 -9.43 -11.39
CA LEU A 32 -21.77 -8.95 -12.31
C LEU A 32 -23.13 -9.57 -12.00
N THR A 33 -23.15 -10.73 -11.36
CA THR A 33 -24.37 -11.48 -11.06
C THR A 33 -24.59 -11.66 -9.56
N GLN A 34 -25.82 -12.00 -9.18
CA GLN A 34 -26.14 -12.38 -7.80
C GLN A 34 -25.35 -13.63 -7.36
N GLY A 35 -25.08 -14.55 -8.28
CA GLY A 35 -24.23 -15.71 -8.04
C GLY A 35 -22.78 -15.31 -7.74
N ASP A 36 -22.23 -14.36 -8.51
CA ASP A 36 -20.88 -13.85 -8.25
C ASP A 36 -20.78 -13.19 -6.86
N LEU A 37 -21.78 -12.38 -6.50
CA LEU A 37 -21.85 -11.73 -5.19
C LEU A 37 -21.98 -12.73 -4.04
N SER A 38 -22.74 -13.81 -4.23
CA SER A 38 -22.91 -14.84 -3.20
C SER A 38 -21.65 -15.68 -2.98
N LEU A 39 -20.78 -15.79 -4.00
CA LEU A 39 -19.46 -16.42 -3.90
C LEU A 39 -18.40 -15.49 -3.30
N ALA A 40 -18.34 -14.25 -3.78
CA ALA A 40 -17.35 -13.26 -3.35
C ALA A 40 -17.62 -12.73 -1.94
N TYR A 41 -18.87 -12.80 -1.48
CA TYR A 41 -19.30 -12.35 -0.16
C TYR A 41 -20.17 -13.44 0.51
N SER A 42 -21.15 -13.05 1.32
CA SER A 42 -22.02 -14.00 2.00
C SER A 42 -22.99 -14.70 1.05
N PRO A 43 -23.20 -16.03 1.20
CA PRO A 43 -22.62 -16.92 2.21
C PRO A 43 -21.28 -17.58 1.80
N GLY A 44 -20.86 -17.48 0.55
CA GLY A 44 -19.74 -18.25 -0.02
C GLY A 44 -18.37 -17.96 0.60
N VAL A 45 -18.12 -16.71 0.99
CA VAL A 45 -16.85 -16.26 1.61
C VAL A 45 -16.54 -16.99 2.94
N ALA A 46 -17.54 -17.59 3.59
CA ALA A 46 -17.32 -18.36 4.81
C ALA A 46 -16.43 -19.60 4.58
N VAL A 47 -16.47 -20.20 3.39
CA VAL A 47 -15.72 -21.42 3.07
C VAL A 47 -14.20 -21.20 3.12
N PRO A 48 -13.62 -20.21 2.39
CA PRO A 48 -12.18 -19.95 2.51
C PRO A 48 -11.79 -19.51 3.93
N CYS A 49 -12.63 -18.77 4.67
CA CYS A 49 -12.34 -18.41 6.05
C CYS A 49 -12.20 -19.64 6.97
N ILE A 50 -13.12 -20.60 6.87
CA ILE A 50 -13.07 -21.85 7.65
C ILE A 50 -11.81 -22.65 7.28
N LYS A 51 -11.46 -22.70 5.99
CA LYS A 51 -10.25 -23.38 5.52
C LYS A 51 -8.98 -22.76 6.08
N ILE A 52 -8.85 -21.44 6.01
CA ILE A 52 -7.70 -20.71 6.58
C ILE A 52 -7.65 -20.87 8.11
N ALA A 53 -8.80 -20.89 8.78
CA ALA A 53 -8.85 -21.15 10.23
C ALA A 53 -8.35 -22.56 10.59
N SER A 54 -8.57 -23.56 9.72
CA SER A 54 -8.05 -24.92 9.92
C SER A 54 -6.58 -25.08 9.50
N ASP A 55 -6.14 -24.34 8.49
CA ASP A 55 -4.78 -24.35 7.96
C ASP A 55 -4.39 -22.93 7.53
N PRO A 56 -3.63 -22.19 8.36
CA PRO A 56 -3.26 -20.81 8.09
C PRO A 56 -2.48 -20.60 6.79
N ASP A 57 -1.77 -21.60 6.28
CA ASP A 57 -0.97 -21.47 5.04
C ASP A 57 -1.85 -21.31 3.79
N LEU A 58 -3.11 -21.77 3.85
CA LEU A 58 -4.11 -21.58 2.79
C LEU A 58 -4.46 -20.10 2.55
N VAL A 59 -4.01 -19.19 3.41
CA VAL A 59 -4.12 -17.74 3.16
C VAL A 59 -3.43 -17.34 1.85
N TYR A 60 -2.37 -18.04 1.46
CA TYR A 60 -1.65 -17.79 0.20
C TYR A 60 -2.39 -18.33 -1.03
N GLU A 61 -3.31 -19.28 -0.86
CA GLU A 61 -4.14 -19.83 -1.93
C GLU A 61 -5.43 -19.04 -2.13
N TYR A 62 -6.10 -18.66 -1.03
CA TYR A 62 -7.45 -18.08 -1.08
C TYR A 62 -7.49 -16.56 -0.94
N THR A 63 -6.35 -15.89 -0.82
CA THR A 63 -6.30 -14.42 -0.72
C THR A 63 -5.21 -13.83 -1.61
N ALA A 64 -5.23 -12.52 -1.78
CA ALA A 64 -4.18 -11.80 -2.50
C ALA A 64 -2.83 -11.81 -1.79
N ARG A 65 -2.72 -12.33 -0.55
CA ARG A 65 -1.54 -12.21 0.32
C ARG A 65 -0.24 -12.53 -0.42
N GLY A 66 -0.20 -13.60 -1.22
CA GLY A 66 1.00 -14.02 -1.94
C GLY A 66 1.59 -12.98 -2.91
N ASN A 67 0.78 -12.05 -3.42
CA ASN A 67 1.20 -10.99 -4.34
C ASN A 67 1.03 -9.57 -3.76
N TYR A 68 0.69 -9.45 -2.47
CA TYR A 68 0.30 -8.18 -1.86
C TYR A 68 1.35 -7.67 -0.87
N VAL A 69 1.85 -6.46 -1.10
CA VAL A 69 2.90 -5.81 -0.29
C VAL A 69 2.47 -4.44 0.23
N ALA A 70 3.06 -4.01 1.33
CA ALA A 70 2.85 -2.66 1.87
C ALA A 70 4.10 -1.78 1.74
N VAL A 71 3.89 -0.58 1.22
CA VAL A 71 4.87 0.51 1.23
C VAL A 71 4.56 1.38 2.45
N ILE A 72 5.38 1.28 3.50
CA ILE A 72 5.09 1.91 4.79
C ILE A 72 6.09 3.03 5.08
N SER A 73 5.59 4.20 5.42
CA SER A 73 6.39 5.39 5.72
C SER A 73 5.71 6.25 6.78
N ASN A 74 6.50 6.97 7.58
CA ASN A 74 6.01 8.04 8.44
C ASN A 74 6.34 9.45 7.90
N GLY A 75 6.92 9.54 6.71
CA GLY A 75 7.18 10.80 6.03
C GLY A 75 8.35 11.62 6.58
N THR A 76 9.18 11.05 7.46
CA THR A 76 10.31 11.77 8.07
C THR A 76 11.55 11.88 7.17
N ALA A 77 11.62 11.09 6.10
CA ALA A 77 12.72 11.07 5.15
C ALA A 77 12.22 10.86 3.72
N VAL A 78 11.61 11.89 3.14
CA VAL A 78 11.06 11.81 1.78
C VAL A 78 12.03 12.41 0.78
N LEU A 79 12.71 11.54 0.02
CA LEU A 79 13.68 11.96 -1.00
C LEU A 79 14.74 12.91 -0.39
N GLY A 80 15.00 14.05 -1.03
CA GLY A 80 15.84 15.13 -0.49
C GLY A 80 15.07 16.21 0.29
N LEU A 81 13.79 16.00 0.57
CA LEU A 81 12.92 17.01 1.20
C LEU A 81 12.92 16.93 2.74
N GLY A 82 13.53 15.89 3.30
CA GLY A 82 13.59 15.67 4.75
C GLY A 82 12.24 15.24 5.33
N ASN A 83 11.97 15.72 6.55
CA ASN A 83 10.72 15.45 7.25
C ASN A 83 9.63 16.42 6.79
N ILE A 84 8.73 15.93 5.92
CA ILE A 84 7.59 16.69 5.40
C ILE A 84 6.25 16.13 5.91
N GLY A 85 6.31 15.15 6.80
CA GLY A 85 5.14 14.48 7.36
C GLY A 85 4.48 13.49 6.40
N THR A 86 3.57 12.69 6.95
CA THR A 86 2.88 11.59 6.28
C THR A 86 2.10 12.01 5.05
N LEU A 87 1.25 13.04 5.16
CA LEU A 87 0.38 13.47 4.06
C LEU A 87 1.19 13.97 2.85
N ALA A 88 2.27 14.72 3.08
CA ALA A 88 3.12 15.20 2.01
C ALA A 88 3.99 14.09 1.40
N ALA A 89 4.26 13.01 2.15
CA ALA A 89 4.94 11.82 1.65
C ALA A 89 4.07 10.96 0.71
N LYS A 90 2.74 11.05 0.84
CA LYS A 90 1.78 10.17 0.16
C LYS A 90 1.97 10.05 -1.36
N PRO A 91 2.18 11.15 -2.12
CA PRO A 91 2.43 11.02 -3.56
C PRO A 91 3.66 10.16 -3.87
N VAL A 92 4.71 10.19 -3.04
CA VAL A 92 5.89 9.34 -3.26
C VAL A 92 5.56 7.87 -2.97
N MET A 93 4.76 7.59 -1.93
CA MET A 93 4.39 6.22 -1.56
C MET A 93 3.51 5.57 -2.62
N GLU A 94 2.49 6.29 -3.11
CA GLU A 94 1.68 5.85 -4.26
C GLU A 94 2.56 5.58 -5.49
N GLY A 95 3.56 6.43 -5.73
CA GLY A 95 4.52 6.26 -6.82
C GLY A 95 5.27 4.93 -6.71
N LYS A 96 5.73 4.57 -5.51
CA LYS A 96 6.38 3.27 -5.28
C LYS A 96 5.44 2.10 -5.51
N ALA A 97 4.18 2.19 -5.07
CA ALA A 97 3.19 1.16 -5.32
C ALA A 97 2.95 0.92 -6.83
N VAL A 98 2.86 2.00 -7.61
CA VAL A 98 2.75 1.90 -9.08
C VAL A 98 3.99 1.27 -9.71
N LEU A 99 5.19 1.56 -9.20
CA LEU A 99 6.42 0.93 -9.69
C LEU A 99 6.44 -0.58 -9.44
N PHE A 100 6.02 -1.04 -8.26
CA PHE A 100 5.87 -2.47 -7.95
C PHE A 100 4.95 -3.15 -8.96
N LYS A 101 3.77 -2.56 -9.22
CA LYS A 101 2.83 -3.13 -10.17
C LYS A 101 3.37 -3.12 -11.60
N ARG A 102 3.96 -2.00 -12.03
CA ARG A 102 4.39 -1.81 -13.42
C ARG A 102 5.57 -2.70 -13.80
N PHE A 103 6.52 -2.91 -12.90
CA PHE A 103 7.78 -3.58 -13.21
C PHE A 103 7.91 -5.01 -12.66
N ALA A 104 7.11 -5.39 -11.66
CA ALA A 104 7.17 -6.71 -11.04
C ALA A 104 5.81 -7.42 -10.97
N ASP A 105 4.73 -6.80 -11.46
CA ASP A 105 3.35 -7.29 -11.31
C ASP A 105 2.93 -7.55 -9.85
N ILE A 106 3.58 -6.86 -8.90
CA ILE A 106 3.28 -6.95 -7.47
C ILE A 106 2.20 -5.93 -7.12
N ASP A 107 1.14 -6.39 -6.47
CA ASP A 107 0.09 -5.50 -5.96
C ASP A 107 0.57 -4.85 -4.65
N ALA A 108 0.55 -3.52 -4.60
CA ALA A 108 1.11 -2.76 -3.49
C ALA A 108 0.12 -1.71 -2.98
N VAL A 109 0.12 -1.49 -1.66
CA VAL A 109 -0.62 -0.40 -1.02
C VAL A 109 0.31 0.47 -0.19
N ASP A 110 0.10 1.78 -0.26
CA ASP A 110 0.77 2.76 0.57
C ASP A 110 0.08 2.90 1.93
N ILE A 111 0.87 2.90 3.01
CA ILE A 111 0.41 3.06 4.39
C ILE A 111 1.26 4.14 5.07
N GLU A 112 0.63 5.28 5.32
CA GLU A 112 1.23 6.38 6.06
C GLU A 112 0.96 6.25 7.57
N VAL A 113 1.99 5.95 8.36
CA VAL A 113 1.88 5.87 9.83
C VAL A 113 2.26 7.20 10.44
N ASN A 114 1.29 7.93 10.98
CA ASN A 114 1.50 9.28 11.50
C ASN A 114 2.10 9.28 12.92
N THR A 115 3.33 8.80 13.05
CA THR A 115 4.11 8.86 14.28
C THR A 115 5.61 9.01 13.99
N GLU A 116 6.30 9.75 14.84
CA GLU A 116 7.77 9.82 14.87
C GLU A 116 8.36 8.87 15.91
N ASP A 117 7.53 8.32 16.80
CA ASP A 117 7.94 7.35 17.80
C ASP A 117 8.26 6.00 17.14
N VAL A 118 9.45 5.48 17.45
CA VAL A 118 9.98 4.27 16.82
C VAL A 118 9.19 3.04 17.24
N ASP A 119 8.79 2.96 18.51
CA ASP A 119 8.09 1.81 19.06
C ASP A 119 6.64 1.78 18.55
N GLU A 120 5.97 2.92 18.47
CA GLU A 120 4.66 3.04 17.83
C GLU A 120 4.71 2.62 16.35
N PHE A 121 5.72 3.08 15.61
CA PHE A 121 5.88 2.69 14.20
C PHE A 121 6.14 1.19 14.05
N ILE A 122 7.03 0.62 14.88
CA ILE A 122 7.32 -0.82 14.89
C ILE A 122 6.05 -1.61 15.22
N ASN A 123 5.27 -1.16 16.21
CA ASN A 123 4.03 -1.83 16.61
C ASN A 123 2.98 -1.77 15.51
N ALA A 124 2.81 -0.63 14.83
CA ALA A 124 1.91 -0.51 13.69
C ALA A 124 2.27 -1.53 12.59
N VAL A 125 3.56 -1.58 12.22
CA VAL A 125 4.09 -2.55 11.25
C VAL A 125 3.85 -4.00 11.71
N LYS A 126 4.11 -4.30 12.98
CA LYS A 126 3.95 -5.64 13.56
C LYS A 126 2.50 -6.10 13.50
N TYR A 127 1.55 -5.27 13.91
CA TYR A 127 0.14 -5.65 13.95
C TYR A 127 -0.46 -5.82 12.55
N LEU A 128 0.04 -5.08 11.56
CA LEU A 128 -0.39 -5.21 10.17
C LEU A 128 0.31 -6.35 9.42
N GLY A 129 1.30 -7.02 10.01
CA GLY A 129 2.16 -7.99 9.31
C GLY A 129 1.41 -9.14 8.63
N HIS A 130 0.23 -9.52 9.13
CA HIS A 130 -0.59 -10.58 8.54
C HIS A 130 -1.32 -10.17 7.24
N SER A 131 -1.31 -8.90 6.85
CA SER A 131 -1.99 -8.46 5.62
C SER A 131 -1.15 -8.65 4.35
N TRP A 132 0.16 -8.93 4.46
CA TRP A 132 1.11 -8.88 3.34
C TRP A 132 1.91 -10.18 3.18
N GLY A 133 2.29 -10.54 1.94
CA GLY A 133 3.03 -11.76 1.64
C GLY A 133 4.55 -11.64 1.68
N VAL A 134 5.10 -10.50 1.25
CA VAL A 134 6.55 -10.27 1.19
C VAL A 134 6.88 -8.82 1.58
N SER A 135 8.03 -8.64 2.26
CA SER A 135 8.76 -7.41 2.57
C SER A 135 7.99 -6.09 2.59
N ILE A 136 7.84 -5.55 3.80
CA ILE A 136 7.47 -4.15 4.02
C ILE A 136 8.64 -3.27 3.56
N LEU A 137 8.45 -2.48 2.51
CA LEU A 137 9.41 -1.44 2.17
C LEU A 137 9.26 -0.30 3.17
N LYS A 138 10.10 -0.32 4.20
CA LYS A 138 10.18 0.75 5.21
C LYS A 138 10.99 1.91 4.64
N ILE A 139 10.38 3.07 4.56
CA ILE A 139 11.14 4.31 4.41
C ILE A 139 11.22 4.94 5.79
N TYR A 140 12.30 4.60 6.50
CA TYR A 140 12.73 5.27 7.72
C TYR A 140 14.23 5.49 7.60
N VAL A 141 14.70 6.71 7.79
CA VAL A 141 16.13 7.00 7.95
C VAL A 141 16.32 7.46 9.39
N ARG A 142 17.00 6.62 10.19
CA ARG A 142 17.70 7.11 11.38
C ARG A 142 18.75 8.12 10.90
N PRO A 143 18.99 9.24 11.60
CA PRO A 143 20.09 10.15 11.25
C PRO A 143 21.49 9.50 11.23
N ASN A 144 21.67 8.23 11.64
CA ASN A 144 22.95 7.52 11.66
C ASN A 144 22.80 5.99 11.76
N VAL A 145 22.36 5.27 10.72
CA VAL A 145 22.66 3.83 10.60
C VAL A 145 22.95 3.47 9.15
N LEU A 146 24.21 3.09 8.90
CA LEU A 146 24.66 2.35 7.72
C LEU A 146 24.07 0.93 7.78
N LEU A 147 23.38 0.53 6.71
CA LEU A 147 23.31 -0.85 6.24
C LEU A 147 23.63 -0.84 4.75
#